data_AF-D8U4E8-F1
#
_entry.id   AF-D8U4E8-F1
#
_cell.length_a   1.000
_cell.length_b   1.000
_cell.length_c   1.000
_cell.angle_alpha   90.00
_cell.angle_beta   90.00
_cell.angle_gamma   90.00
#
_symmetry.space_group_name_H-M   'P 1'
#
loop_
_entity.id
_entity.type
_entity.pdbx_description
1 polymer ?
#
loop_
_entity_poly.entity_id
_entity_poly.type
_entity_poly.pdbx_seq_one_letter_code
_entity_poly.pdbx_strand_id
1 'polypeptide(L)'
;MRATAPSPSTAPPTARRPRLTAVCISDTHGLYQEPGLIRVPRGDMLLFPGDVEVGTAAEGLSFSRWLAGLPVEGPRVLTWGNMDTGTPASLPQMGYRIFASPFTPRFAGAYQLDLDREASFAYWSALLPPNADVDIILTHGPPYGIADKTGGRHRGDVGLLRAVQVSSLSVCVPVSA
;
A
#
# COMPACT_ATOMS: atom_id res chain seq x y z
N MET A 1 28.65 8.95 -52.40
CA MET A 1 28.63 7.77 -51.51
C MET A 1 27.38 7.88 -50.65
N ARG A 2 26.41 6.96 -50.82
CA ARG A 2 25.09 7.03 -50.18
C ARG A 2 25.11 6.11 -48.95
N ALA A 3 24.98 6.68 -47.75
CA ALA A 3 24.95 5.91 -46.51
C ALA A 3 23.67 5.07 -46.45
N THR A 4 23.81 3.76 -46.31
CA THR A 4 22.71 2.82 -46.07
C THR A 4 22.24 2.92 -44.62
N ALA A 5 20.94 3.11 -44.43
CA ALA A 5 20.31 3.08 -43.10
C ALA A 5 20.43 1.67 -42.47
N PRO A 6 20.58 1.56 -41.14
CA PRO A 6 20.65 0.26 -40.48
C PRO A 6 19.29 -0.46 -40.56
N SER A 7 19.33 -1.75 -40.89
CA SER A 7 18.14 -2.62 -40.89
C SER A 7 17.49 -2.70 -39.51
N PRO A 8 16.14 -2.79 -39.43
CA PRO A 8 15.45 -2.99 -38.17
C PRO A 8 15.82 -4.36 -37.58
N SER A 9 16.29 -4.34 -36.33
CA SER A 9 16.63 -5.52 -35.54
C SER A 9 15.41 -6.44 -35.40
N THR A 10 15.53 -7.69 -35.84
CA THR A 10 14.53 -8.77 -35.71
C THR A 10 14.69 -9.51 -34.39
N ALA A 11 14.85 -8.79 -33.27
CA ALA A 11 14.82 -9.43 -31.96
C ALA A 11 13.38 -9.91 -31.68
N PRO A 12 13.15 -11.18 -31.31
CA PRO A 12 11.83 -11.67 -30.97
C PRO A 12 11.26 -10.87 -29.79
N PRO A 13 9.94 -10.60 -29.75
CA PRO A 13 9.34 -9.90 -28.62
C PRO A 13 9.66 -10.68 -27.35
N THR A 14 10.39 -10.03 -26.43
CA THR A 14 10.73 -10.60 -25.13
C THR A 14 9.46 -11.15 -24.49
N ALA A 15 9.46 -12.42 -24.08
CA ALA A 15 8.32 -13.08 -23.46
C ALA A 15 7.67 -12.14 -22.43
N ARG A 16 6.40 -11.78 -22.65
CA ARG A 16 5.68 -10.84 -21.79
C ARG A 16 5.75 -11.39 -20.36
N ARG A 17 6.37 -10.63 -19.45
CA ARG A 17 6.43 -11.01 -18.03
C ARG A 17 5.03 -11.41 -17.55
N PRO A 18 4.89 -12.50 -16.76
CA PRO A 18 3.59 -12.92 -16.27
C PRO A 18 2.92 -11.74 -15.56
N ARG A 19 1.63 -11.55 -15.85
CA ARG A 19 0.84 -10.46 -15.24
C ARG A 19 0.56 -10.85 -13.80
N LEU A 20 0.96 -9.99 -12.86
CA LEU A 20 0.59 -10.06 -11.46
C LEU A 20 -0.69 -9.26 -11.23
N THR A 21 -1.65 -9.84 -10.51
CA THR A 21 -2.88 -9.19 -10.07
C THR A 21 -2.83 -8.98 -8.57
N ALA A 22 -2.60 -7.74 -8.14
CA ALA A 22 -2.72 -7.33 -6.75
C ALA A 22 -4.16 -6.91 -6.45
N VAL A 23 -4.72 -7.44 -5.37
CA VAL A 23 -6.01 -7.04 -4.82
C VAL A 23 -5.75 -6.07 -3.68
N CYS A 24 -6.27 -4.84 -3.80
CA CYS A 24 -6.16 -3.81 -2.75
C CYS A 24 -7.53 -3.62 -2.09
N ILE A 25 -7.60 -3.78 -0.76
CA ILE A 25 -8.82 -3.56 0.04
C ILE A 25 -8.40 -2.85 1.32
N SER A 26 -9.12 -1.82 1.74
CA SER A 26 -8.83 -1.05 2.94
C SER A 26 -10.13 -0.55 3.58
N ASP A 27 -10.03 0.09 4.75
CA ASP A 27 -11.11 0.89 5.34
C ASP A 27 -12.42 0.10 5.44
N THR A 28 -12.31 -1.19 5.80
CA THR A 28 -13.49 -2.03 5.94
C THR A 28 -14.29 -1.67 7.19
N HIS A 29 -13.67 -1.12 8.24
CA HIS A 29 -14.33 -0.71 9.49
C HIS A 29 -15.35 -1.75 9.99
N GLY A 30 -14.95 -3.03 10.06
CA GLY A 30 -15.80 -4.16 10.45
C GLY A 30 -16.80 -4.67 9.38
N LEU A 31 -17.05 -3.92 8.31
CA LEU A 31 -18.02 -4.25 7.26
C LEU A 31 -17.64 -5.47 6.40
N TYR A 32 -16.43 -6.03 6.58
CA TYR A 32 -16.06 -7.32 5.99
C TYR A 32 -16.96 -8.48 6.45
N GLN A 33 -17.66 -8.30 7.57
CA GLN A 33 -18.63 -9.25 8.12
C GLN A 33 -19.97 -9.22 7.38
N GLU A 34 -20.28 -8.14 6.66
CA GLU A 34 -21.54 -7.98 5.93
C GLU A 34 -21.55 -8.85 4.65
N PRO A 35 -22.40 -9.90 4.59
CA PRO A 35 -22.35 -10.85 3.49
C PRO A 35 -22.63 -10.20 2.13
N GLY A 36 -21.69 -10.34 1.20
CA GLY A 36 -21.84 -9.89 -0.18
C GLY A 36 -21.62 -8.39 -0.42
N LEU A 37 -21.35 -7.61 0.64
CA LEU A 37 -21.02 -6.20 0.54
C LEU A 37 -19.65 -5.99 -0.14
N ILE A 38 -18.64 -6.72 0.32
CA ILE A 38 -17.29 -6.71 -0.27
C ILE A 38 -17.13 -7.93 -1.18
N ARG A 39 -17.04 -7.70 -2.49
CA ARG A 39 -16.77 -8.75 -3.48
C ARG A 39 -15.34 -8.66 -3.97
N VAL A 40 -14.57 -9.68 -3.68
CA VAL A 40 -13.13 -9.71 -3.97
C VAL A 40 -12.86 -10.59 -5.20
N PRO A 41 -12.23 -10.06 -6.28
CA PRO A 41 -11.87 -10.86 -7.43
C PRO A 41 -10.71 -11.81 -7.11
N ARG A 42 -10.50 -12.82 -7.97
CA ARG A 42 -9.32 -13.67 -7.87
C ARG A 42 -8.04 -12.83 -8.03
N GLY A 43 -7.03 -13.10 -7.21
CA GLY A 43 -5.76 -12.37 -7.26
C GLY A 43 -4.56 -13.20 -6.80
N ASP A 44 -3.37 -12.69 -7.14
CA ASP A 44 -2.10 -13.31 -6.82
C ASP A 44 -1.55 -12.83 -5.48
N MET A 45 -1.96 -11.64 -5.02
CA MET A 45 -1.62 -11.12 -3.69
C MET A 45 -2.69 -10.16 -3.17
N LEU A 46 -2.76 -10.01 -1.86
CA LEU A 46 -3.62 -9.05 -1.17
C LEU A 46 -2.75 -7.97 -0.50
N LEU A 47 -3.11 -6.72 -0.71
CA LEU A 47 -2.59 -5.56 0.00
C LEU A 47 -3.74 -4.93 0.80
N PHE A 48 -3.57 -4.84 2.12
CA PHE A 48 -4.57 -4.28 3.02
C PHE A 48 -3.95 -3.16 3.88
N PRO A 49 -4.05 -1.90 3.43
CA PRO A 49 -3.48 -0.76 4.15
C PRO A 49 -4.39 -0.26 5.29
N GLY A 50 -4.79 -1.15 6.21
CA GLY A 50 -5.42 -0.76 7.48
C GLY A 50 -6.90 -0.39 7.46
N ASP A 51 -7.34 0.07 8.63
CA ASP A 51 -8.71 0.47 9.01
C ASP A 51 -9.71 -0.69 8.89
N VAL A 52 -9.38 -1.80 9.58
CA VAL A 52 -10.32 -2.91 9.78
C VAL A 52 -11.15 -2.73 11.05
N GLU A 53 -10.62 -2.03 12.06
CA GLU A 53 -11.21 -1.80 13.39
C GLU A 53 -11.46 -3.09 14.20
N VAL A 54 -10.43 -3.92 14.32
CA VAL A 54 -10.47 -5.08 15.23
C VAL A 54 -10.22 -4.62 16.67
N GLY A 55 -11.20 -4.79 17.56
CA GLY A 55 -11.11 -4.40 18.97
C GLY A 55 -10.93 -5.58 19.94
N THR A 56 -11.27 -6.81 19.53
CA THR A 56 -11.25 -8.01 20.36
C THR A 56 -10.54 -9.19 19.70
N ALA A 57 -10.09 -10.16 20.49
CA ALA A 57 -9.50 -11.41 19.96
C ALA A 57 -10.50 -12.19 19.06
N ALA A 58 -11.80 -12.11 19.37
CA ALA A 58 -12.85 -12.74 18.57
C ALA A 58 -13.00 -12.07 17.20
N GLU A 59 -12.97 -10.73 17.16
CA GLU A 59 -12.97 -9.96 15.90
C GLU A 59 -11.69 -10.23 15.10
N GLY A 60 -10.52 -10.33 15.74
CA GLY A 60 -9.27 -10.67 15.07
C GLY A 60 -9.29 -12.06 14.43
N LEU A 61 -9.89 -13.05 15.12
CA LEU A 61 -10.11 -14.37 14.56
C LEU A 61 -11.14 -14.34 13.42
N SER A 62 -12.21 -13.56 13.55
CA SER A 62 -13.21 -13.35 12.50
C SER A 62 -12.58 -12.75 11.24
N PHE A 63 -11.77 -11.71 11.39
CA PHE A 63 -11.03 -11.08 10.30
C PHE A 63 -10.04 -12.04 9.65
N SER A 64 -9.28 -12.80 10.45
CA SER A 64 -8.35 -13.81 9.94
C SER A 64 -9.05 -14.88 9.10
N ARG A 65 -10.24 -15.32 9.52
CA ARG A 65 -11.07 -16.28 8.76
C ARG A 65 -11.61 -15.67 7.48
N TRP A 66 -12.09 -14.43 7.53
CA TRP A 66 -12.55 -13.71 6.34
C TRP A 66 -11.42 -13.57 5.31
N LEU A 67 -10.23 -13.13 5.75
CA LEU A 67 -9.04 -13.07 4.91
C LEU A 67 -8.79 -14.44 4.27
N ALA A 68 -8.66 -15.51 5.06
CA ALA A 68 -8.38 -16.85 4.56
C ALA A 68 -9.39 -17.35 3.50
N GLY A 69 -10.65 -16.88 3.56
CA GLY A 69 -11.70 -17.23 2.59
C GLY A 69 -11.66 -16.45 1.26
N LEU A 70 -10.87 -15.38 1.15
CA LEU A 70 -10.78 -14.60 -0.09
C LEU A 70 -10.09 -15.40 -1.21
N PRO A 71 -10.49 -15.24 -2.48
CA PRO A 71 -9.92 -15.94 -3.64
C PRO A 71 -8.53 -15.40 -4.03
N VAL A 72 -7.64 -15.19 -3.06
CA VAL A 72 -6.27 -14.72 -3.25
C VAL A 72 -5.32 -15.87 -2.91
N GLU A 73 -4.49 -16.25 -3.87
CA GLU A 73 -3.67 -17.47 -3.78
C GLU A 73 -2.32 -17.25 -3.09
N GLY A 74 -1.76 -16.05 -3.20
CA GLY A 74 -0.43 -15.74 -2.70
C GLY A 74 -0.44 -14.90 -1.41
N PRO A 75 0.61 -14.09 -1.21
CA PRO A 75 0.83 -13.40 0.05
C PRO A 75 -0.26 -12.38 0.35
N ARG A 76 -0.48 -12.21 1.65
CA ARG A 76 -1.41 -11.23 2.22
C ARG A 76 -0.61 -10.28 3.07
N VAL A 77 -0.50 -9.05 2.62
CA VAL A 77 0.27 -8.00 3.26
C VAL A 77 -0.72 -7.07 3.90
N LEU A 78 -0.60 -6.94 5.22
CA LEU A 78 -1.47 -6.10 6.01
C LEU A 78 -0.62 -5.11 6.81
N THR A 79 -1.13 -3.90 6.94
CA THR A 79 -0.74 -2.95 7.98
C THR A 79 -2.00 -2.49 8.70
N TRP A 80 -1.81 -1.71 9.75
CA TRP A 80 -2.90 -1.02 10.42
C TRP A 80 -3.16 0.33 9.75
N GLY A 81 -4.28 0.93 10.11
CA GLY A 81 -4.64 2.30 9.80
C GLY A 81 -4.96 3.07 11.07
N ASN A 82 -5.27 4.35 10.94
CA ASN A 82 -5.39 5.22 12.10
C ASN A 82 -6.54 4.83 13.04
N MET A 83 -7.56 4.14 12.57
CA MET A 83 -8.68 3.66 13.38
C MET A 83 -8.40 2.33 14.09
N ASP A 84 -7.36 1.61 13.69
CA ASP A 84 -6.99 0.34 14.31
C ASP A 84 -6.30 0.55 15.66
N THR A 85 -6.32 -0.50 16.49
CA THR A 85 -5.64 -0.53 17.80
C THR A 85 -4.73 -1.75 17.92
N GLY A 86 -3.78 -1.72 18.85
CA GLY A 86 -2.82 -2.81 19.09
C GLY A 86 -1.44 -2.55 18.48
N THR A 87 -0.68 -3.61 18.23
CA THR A 87 0.66 -3.53 17.61
C THR A 87 0.59 -4.07 16.19
N PRO A 88 1.22 -3.45 15.17
CA PRO A 88 1.37 -4.03 13.83
C PRO A 88 1.95 -5.44 13.90
N ALA A 89 1.14 -6.43 13.52
CA ALA A 89 1.65 -7.77 13.28
C ALA A 89 2.18 -7.81 11.85
N SER A 90 3.51 -7.85 11.69
CA SER A 90 4.14 -8.04 10.39
C SER A 90 3.88 -9.47 9.90
N LEU A 91 3.22 -9.62 8.75
CA LEU A 91 3.01 -10.92 8.10
C LEU A 91 4.20 -11.29 7.19
N PRO A 92 4.42 -12.59 6.93
CA PRO A 92 5.57 -13.06 6.16
C PRO A 92 5.63 -12.45 4.75
N GLN A 93 6.79 -11.90 4.42
CA GLN A 93 7.15 -11.32 3.13
C GLN A 93 7.51 -12.44 2.15
N MET A 94 6.60 -12.80 1.25
CA MET A 94 6.86 -13.79 0.21
C MET A 94 7.50 -13.11 -1.00
N GLY A 95 8.83 -13.18 -1.12
CA GLY A 95 9.57 -12.84 -2.35
C GLY A 95 9.61 -11.36 -2.76
N TYR A 96 8.86 -10.48 -2.08
CA TYR A 96 8.90 -9.03 -2.25
C TYR A 96 9.37 -8.38 -0.97
N ARG A 97 10.20 -7.34 -1.09
CA ARG A 97 10.61 -6.48 0.03
C ARG A 97 9.56 -5.40 0.17
N ILE A 98 8.75 -5.51 1.21
CA ILE A 98 7.59 -4.64 1.38
C ILE A 98 7.79 -3.79 2.62
N PHE A 99 7.76 -2.48 2.42
CA PHE A 99 7.65 -1.51 3.49
C PHE A 99 6.18 -1.25 3.75
N ALA A 100 5.73 -1.42 5.00
CA ALA A 100 4.35 -1.16 5.38
C ALA A 100 4.30 -0.20 6.57
N SER A 101 3.43 0.81 6.51
CA SER A 101 3.30 1.81 7.58
C SER A 101 1.84 2.14 7.87
N PRO A 102 1.45 2.18 9.15
CA PRO A 102 0.08 2.51 9.54
C PRO A 102 -0.18 4.01 9.68
N PHE A 103 0.88 4.81 9.60
CA PHE A 103 0.84 6.19 10.04
C PHE A 103 0.15 7.12 9.04
N THR A 104 -0.63 8.04 9.59
CA THR A 104 -1.21 9.21 8.90
C THR A 104 -0.66 10.49 9.51
N PRO A 105 -0.70 11.64 8.82
CA PRO A 105 -0.63 12.93 9.50
C PRO A 105 -1.72 13.05 10.56
N ARG A 106 -1.56 13.99 11.50
CA ARG A 106 -2.59 14.28 12.50
C ARG A 106 -4.00 14.42 11.88
N PHE A 107 -4.85 13.46 12.20
CA PHE A 107 -6.23 13.29 11.77
C PHE A 107 -7.12 12.74 12.89
N ALA A 108 -7.18 11.41 13.09
CA ALA A 108 -8.00 10.73 14.11
C ALA A 108 -7.39 9.37 14.53
N GLY A 109 -7.74 8.86 15.72
CA GLY A 109 -7.36 7.51 16.17
C GLY A 109 -5.91 7.36 16.69
N ALA A 110 -5.32 6.17 16.56
CA ALA A 110 -4.06 5.80 17.24
C ALA A 110 -2.79 6.04 16.40
N TYR A 111 -2.81 5.69 15.11
CA TYR A 111 -1.61 5.73 14.26
C TYR A 111 -1.46 7.07 13.52
N GLN A 112 -1.15 8.11 14.30
CA GLN A 112 -0.98 9.47 13.79
C GLN A 112 0.42 10.01 14.09
N LEU A 113 0.97 10.78 13.16
CA LEU A 113 2.18 11.56 13.31
C LEU A 113 1.80 13.03 13.46
N ASP A 114 2.08 13.61 14.62
CA ASP A 114 1.98 15.04 14.87
C ASP A 114 3.34 15.70 14.62
N LEU A 115 3.74 15.70 13.35
CA LEU A 115 5.03 16.20 12.89
C LEU A 115 4.83 17.39 11.95
N ASP A 116 5.72 18.37 12.02
CA ASP A 116 5.82 19.38 10.98
C ASP A 116 6.40 18.79 9.68
N ARG A 117 6.49 19.61 8.64
CA ARG A 117 6.91 19.16 7.30
C ARG A 117 8.34 18.60 7.26
N GLU A 118 9.27 19.17 8.01
CA GLU A 118 10.67 18.73 8.00
C GLU A 118 10.86 17.52 8.90
N ALA A 119 10.21 17.50 10.07
CA ALA A 119 10.21 16.35 10.96
C ALA A 119 9.55 15.13 10.31
N SER A 120 8.45 15.32 9.58
CA SER A 120 7.83 14.25 8.78
C SER A 120 8.77 13.74 7.70
N PHE A 121 9.41 14.64 6.93
CA PHE A 121 10.37 14.21 5.91
C PHE A 121 11.54 13.43 6.51
N ALA A 122 12.08 13.87 7.64
CA ALA A 122 13.15 13.18 8.34
C ALA A 122 12.70 11.79 8.83
N TYR A 123 11.50 11.69 9.39
CA TYR A 123 10.89 10.43 9.82
C TYR A 123 10.79 9.44 8.64
N TRP A 124 10.19 9.84 7.53
CA TRP A 124 10.04 8.97 6.37
C TRP A 124 11.36 8.65 5.69
N SER A 125 12.32 9.58 5.63
CA SER A 125 13.64 9.33 5.03
C SER A 125 14.49 8.36 5.85
N ALA A 126 14.30 8.31 7.17
CA ALA A 126 14.96 7.31 8.01
C ALA A 126 14.43 5.89 7.74
N LEU A 127 13.16 5.77 7.36
CA LEU A 127 12.50 4.49 7.06
C LEU A 127 12.62 4.07 5.59
N LEU A 128 12.61 5.05 4.69
CA LEU A 128 12.69 4.93 3.24
C LEU A 128 13.87 5.78 2.72
N PRO A 129 15.13 5.40 3.02
CA PRO A 129 16.28 6.11 2.48
C PRO A 129 16.32 5.98 0.94
N PRO A 130 17.03 6.87 0.21
CA PRO A 130 17.07 6.83 -1.26
C PRO A 130 17.59 5.52 -1.87
N ASN A 131 18.39 4.77 -1.12
CA ASN A 131 18.90 3.45 -1.46
C ASN A 131 18.10 2.30 -0.80
N ALA A 132 16.90 2.58 -0.30
CA ALA A 132 16.00 1.59 0.26
C ALA A 132 15.70 0.52 -0.79
N ASP A 133 15.99 -0.71 -0.41
CA ASP A 133 15.85 -1.86 -1.27
C ASP A 133 14.44 -2.44 -1.10
N VAL A 134 13.44 -1.70 -1.57
CA VAL A 134 12.00 -1.96 -1.37
C VAL A 134 11.30 -2.09 -2.71
N ASP A 135 10.50 -3.13 -2.87
CA ASP A 135 9.71 -3.37 -4.08
C ASP A 135 8.33 -2.73 -4.00
N ILE A 136 7.73 -2.71 -2.80
CA ILE A 136 6.37 -2.20 -2.56
C ILE A 136 6.36 -1.34 -1.30
N ILE A 137 5.80 -0.13 -1.40
CA ILE A 137 5.48 0.75 -0.27
C ILE A 137 3.96 0.68 -0.05
N LEU A 138 3.54 0.22 1.12
CA LEU A 138 2.15 0.13 1.53
C LEU A 138 1.90 1.04 2.74
N THR A 139 1.36 2.23 2.51
CA THR A 139 1.00 3.15 3.59
C THR A 139 -0.51 3.24 3.74
N HIS A 140 -1.00 3.39 4.98
CA HIS A 140 -2.39 3.76 5.23
C HIS A 140 -2.63 5.23 4.87
N GLY A 141 -1.80 6.15 5.38
CA GLY A 141 -1.85 7.56 5.00
C GLY A 141 -1.38 7.80 3.56
N PRO A 142 -2.12 8.60 2.76
CA PRO A 142 -1.70 8.93 1.40
C PRO A 142 -0.57 9.97 1.39
N PRO A 143 0.31 9.98 0.37
CA PRO A 143 1.18 11.12 0.10
C PRO A 143 0.38 12.39 -0.19
N TYR A 144 0.89 13.56 0.23
CA TYR A 144 0.22 14.83 -0.01
C TYR A 144 -0.09 15.08 -1.49
N GLY A 145 -1.31 15.55 -1.78
CA GLY A 145 -1.74 15.88 -3.14
C GLY A 145 -2.10 14.68 -4.02
N ILE A 146 -1.95 13.44 -3.54
CA ILE A 146 -2.29 12.23 -4.29
C ILE A 146 -3.47 11.53 -3.61
N ALA A 147 -4.66 11.65 -4.21
CA ALA A 147 -5.89 11.03 -3.71
C ALA A 147 -6.19 11.31 -2.22
N ASP A 148 -5.72 12.45 -1.69
CA ASP A 148 -5.64 12.72 -0.26
C ASP A 148 -6.68 13.73 0.24
N LYS A 149 -7.75 13.98 -0.52
CA LYS A 149 -8.74 15.00 -0.19
C LYS A 149 -9.92 14.40 0.57
N THR A 150 -10.16 14.91 1.78
CA THR A 150 -11.34 14.60 2.60
C THR A 150 -12.01 15.90 3.02
N GLY A 151 -13.30 16.07 2.70
CA GLY A 151 -14.03 17.32 2.97
C GLY A 151 -13.42 18.55 2.29
N GLY A 152 -12.84 18.36 1.10
CA GLY A 152 -12.18 19.43 0.33
C GLY A 152 -10.80 19.86 0.82
N ARG A 153 -10.27 19.24 1.89
CA ARG A 153 -8.94 19.53 2.44
C ARG A 153 -7.99 18.37 2.20
N HIS A 154 -6.73 18.70 1.90
CA HIS A 154 -5.65 17.73 1.83
C HIS A 154 -5.36 17.15 3.22
N ARG A 155 -5.25 15.82 3.30
CA ARG A 155 -4.93 15.03 4.49
C ARG A 155 -3.66 14.21 4.33
N GLY A 156 -3.05 14.25 3.15
CA GLY A 156 -1.86 13.47 2.86
C GLY A 156 -0.60 14.07 3.45
N ASP A 157 0.42 13.23 3.59
CA ASP A 157 1.68 13.59 4.23
C ASP A 157 2.69 14.18 3.22
N VAL A 158 3.14 15.41 3.48
CA VAL A 158 4.13 16.12 2.67
C VAL A 158 5.51 15.46 2.78
N GLY A 159 5.88 14.97 3.96
CA GLY A 159 7.15 14.28 4.17
C GLY A 159 7.19 12.94 3.47
N LEU A 160 6.09 12.19 3.48
CA LEU A 160 5.96 10.93 2.75
C LEU A 160 6.11 11.15 1.24
N LEU A 161 5.41 12.15 0.69
CA LEU A 161 5.53 12.50 -0.74
C LEU A 161 6.99 12.75 -1.11
N ARG A 162 7.69 13.58 -0.33
CA ARG A 162 9.10 13.90 -0.56
C ARG A 162 9.98 12.65 -0.49
N ALA A 163 9.83 11.83 0.56
CA ALA A 163 10.61 10.60 0.75
C ALA A 163 10.43 9.62 -0.41
N VAL A 164 9.19 9.46 -0.89
CA VAL A 164 8.88 8.59 -2.02
C VAL A 164 9.43 9.15 -3.34
N GLN A 165 9.40 10.47 -3.55
CA GLN A 165 9.92 11.10 -4.77
C GLN A 165 11.45 11.09 -4.89
N VAL A 166 12.16 11.12 -3.75
CA VAL A 166 13.63 10.99 -3.75
C VAL A 166 14.07 9.53 -3.81
N SER A 167 13.16 8.60 -3.54
CA SER A 167 13.36 7.18 -3.78
C SER A 167 13.21 6.91 -5.28
N SER A 168 14.04 6.05 -5.87
CA SER A 168 13.95 5.68 -7.29
C SER A 168 12.75 4.76 -7.63
N LEU A 169 11.68 4.85 -6.84
CA LEU A 169 10.55 3.92 -6.82
C LEU A 169 9.40 4.44 -7.68
N SER A 170 8.71 3.52 -8.35
CA SER A 170 7.46 3.82 -9.04
C SER A 170 6.29 3.78 -8.05
N VAL A 171 5.60 4.90 -7.87
CA VAL A 171 4.45 5.02 -6.96
C VAL A 171 3.19 4.55 -7.68
N CYS A 172 2.50 3.56 -7.13
CA CYS A 172 1.18 3.16 -7.59
C CYS A 172 0.16 3.43 -6.48
N VAL A 173 -0.74 4.38 -6.70
CA VAL A 173 -1.85 4.65 -5.78
C VAL A 173 -3.12 4.07 -6.41
N PRO A 174 -3.79 3.09 -5.78
CA PRO A 174 -5.09 2.65 -6.24
C PRO A 174 -6.09 3.80 -6.01
N VAL A 175 -6.40 4.52 -7.07
CA VAL A 175 -7.49 5.51 -7.07
C VAL A 175 -8.79 4.81 -7.42
N SER A 176 -9.73 4.78 -6.48
CA SER A 176 -11.12 4.49 -6.79
C SER A 176 -11.71 5.73 -7.47
N ALA A 177 -12.15 5.57 -8.71
CA ALA A 177 -12.86 6.61 -9.46
C ALA A 177 -14.29 6.82 -8.92
#